data_AF-A0A376KY86-F1
#
_entry.id   AF-A0A376KY86-F1
#
_cell.length_a   1.000
_cell.length_b   1.000
_cell.length_c   1.000
_cell.angle_alpha   90.00
_cell.angle_beta   90.00
_cell.angle_gamma   90.00
#
_symmetry.space_group_name_H-M   'P 1'
#
loop_
_entity.id
_entity.type
_entity.pdbx_description
1 polymer ?
#
loop_
_entity_poly.entity_id
_entity_poly.type
_entity_poly.pdbx_seq_one_letter_code
_entity_poly.pdbx_strand_id
1 'polypeptide(L)' 'MKTCWQILEIESTTQIDIIRQAYLARLPLCHPETDPQGFKALRQAYEEALRLGGKSCRGSR' A
#
# COMPACT_ATOMS: atom_id res chain seq x y z
N MET A 1 5.12 2.89 -16.41
CA MET A 1 5.40 3.18 -14.98
C MET A 1 4.19 2.72 -14.19
N LYS A 2 4.31 1.72 -13.32
CA LYS A 2 3.18 1.25 -12.49
C LYS A 2 3.15 2.11 -11.22
N THR A 3 2.00 2.68 -10.87
CA THR A 3 1.85 3.44 -9.63
C THR A 3 1.60 2.50 -8.45
N CYS A 4 1.95 2.94 -7.24
CA CYS A 4 1.71 2.17 -6.01
C CYS A 4 0.23 1.77 -5.87
N TRP A 5 -0.67 2.66 -6.31
CA TRP A 5 -2.12 2.43 -6.40
C TRP A 5 -2.48 1.24 -7.29
N GLN A 6 -1.83 1.08 -8.46
CA GLN A 6 -2.06 -0.08 -9.34
C GLN A 6 -1.55 -1.39 -8.72
N ILE A 7 -0.48 -1.35 -7.93
CA ILE A 7 0.04 -2.56 -7.23
C ILE A 7 -0.88 -2.97 -6.10
N LEU A 8 -1.50 -2.00 -5.42
CA LEU A 8 -2.52 -2.22 -4.40
C LEU A 8 -3.89 -2.55 -5.02
N GLU A 9 -4.06 -2.38 -6.34
CA GLU A 9 -5.35 -2.45 -7.07
C GLU A 9 -6.44 -1.57 -6.46
N ILE A 10 -6.06 -0.35 -6.12
CA ILE A 10 -6.96 0.69 -5.62
C ILE A 10 -6.85 1.96 -6.45
N GLU A 11 -7.85 2.82 -6.33
CA GLU A 11 -7.79 4.17 -6.87
C GLU A 11 -6.75 5.03 -6.14
N SER A 12 -6.26 6.06 -6.82
CA SER A 12 -5.35 7.05 -6.25
C SER A 12 -6.04 7.84 -5.13
N THR A 13 -5.86 7.40 -3.89
CA THR A 13 -6.53 7.97 -2.72
C THR A 13 -5.54 8.30 -1.63
N THR A 14 -5.71 9.43 -0.94
CA THR A 14 -4.89 9.78 0.23
C THR A 14 -5.37 9.11 1.52
N GLN A 15 -6.44 8.31 1.46
CA GLN A 15 -7.03 7.66 2.62
C GLN A 15 -6.26 6.41 3.05
N ILE A 16 -5.68 6.47 4.25
CA ILE A 16 -4.93 5.38 4.85
C ILE A 16 -5.82 4.14 5.08
N ASP A 17 -7.10 4.32 5.38
CA ASP A 17 -8.06 3.23 5.55
C ASP A 17 -8.23 2.39 4.28
N ILE A 18 -8.33 3.03 3.10
CA ILE A 18 -8.45 2.30 1.82
C ILE A 18 -7.18 1.51 1.52
N ILE A 19 -6.01 2.13 1.78
CA ILE A 19 -4.70 1.48 1.59
C ILE A 19 -4.57 0.25 2.50
N ARG A 20 -4.99 0.36 3.78
CA ARG A 20 -5.03 -0.77 4.72
C ARG A 20 -6.02 -1.84 4.30
N GLN A 21 -7.23 -1.47 3.90
CA GLN A 21 -8.25 -2.44 3.47
C GLN A 21 -7.77 -3.27 2.28
N ALA A 22 -7.18 -2.62 1.27
CA ALA A 22 -6.64 -3.32 0.11
C ALA A 22 -5.47 -4.24 0.46
N TYR A 23 -4.59 -3.79 1.35
CA TYR A 23 -3.51 -4.62 1.86
C TYR A 23 -4.02 -5.85 2.63
N LEU A 24 -5.02 -5.67 3.51
CA LEU A 24 -5.64 -6.76 4.26
C LEU A 24 -6.39 -7.74 3.36
N ALA A 25 -7.07 -7.25 2.32
CA ALA A 25 -7.73 -8.09 1.32
C ALA A 25 -6.72 -8.95 0.52
N ARG A 26 -5.47 -8.50 0.38
CA ARG A 26 -4.40 -9.20 -0.34
C ARG A 26 -3.50 -10.05 0.56
N LEU A 27 -3.55 -9.84 1.87
CA LEU A 27 -2.88 -10.67 2.87
C LEU A 27 -3.14 -12.18 2.69
N PRO A 28 -4.38 -12.66 2.49
CA PRO A 28 -4.65 -14.09 2.28
C PRO A 28 -4.17 -14.60 0.90
N LEU A 29 -3.99 -13.71 -0.08
CA LEU A 29 -3.45 -14.07 -1.41
C LEU A 29 -1.92 -14.09 -1.44
N CYS A 30 -1.27 -13.45 -0.48
CA CYS A 30 0.17 -13.27 -0.44
C CYS A 30 0.76 -14.02 0.76
N HIS A 31 0.88 -15.34 0.61
CA HIS A 31 1.51 -16.19 1.61
C HIS A 31 3.04 -16.04 1.54
N PRO A 32 3.72 -15.72 2.67
CA PRO A 32 5.18 -15.57 2.70
C PRO A 32 5.93 -16.88 2.37
N GLU A 33 5.25 -18.03 2.45
CA GLU A 33 5.78 -19.33 2.02
C GLU A 33 5.75 -19.55 0.50
N THR A 34 4.86 -18.85 -0.21
CA THR A 34 4.59 -19.14 -1.63
C THR A 34 5.21 -18.12 -2.56
N ASP A 35 5.23 -16.84 -2.20
CA ASP A 35 5.83 -15.81 -3.05
C ASP A 35 6.43 -14.63 -2.24
N PRO A 36 7.68 -14.76 -1.76
CA PRO A 36 8.36 -13.69 -1.04
C PRO A 36 8.60 -12.44 -1.90
N GLN A 37 8.60 -12.59 -3.23
CA GLN A 37 8.84 -11.48 -4.16
C GLN A 37 7.57 -10.63 -4.35
N GLY A 38 6.40 -11.26 -4.49
CA GLY A 38 5.10 -10.59 -4.51
C GLY A 38 4.81 -9.82 -3.23
N PHE A 39 5.17 -10.39 -2.07
CA PHE A 39 4.98 -9.72 -0.78
C PHE A 39 5.84 -8.45 -0.65
N LYS A 40 7.09 -8.49 -1.13
CA LYS A 40 7.96 -7.29 -1.17
C LYS A 40 7.36 -6.18 -2.03
N ALA A 41 6.86 -6.52 -3.22
CA ALA A 41 6.25 -5.54 -4.12
C ALA A 41 4.99 -4.91 -3.51
N LEU A 42 4.11 -5.72 -2.91
CA LEU A 42 2.90 -5.26 -2.24
C LEU A 42 3.24 -4.31 -1.08
N ARG A 43 4.23 -4.69 -0.27
CA ARG A 43 4.69 -3.90 0.88
C ARG A 43 5.33 -2.59 0.46
N GLN A 44 6.17 -2.58 -0.58
CA GLN A 44 6.75 -1.34 -1.11
C GLN A 44 5.66 -0.36 -1.58
N ALA A 45 4.65 -0.85 -2.31
CA ALA A 45 3.53 -0.03 -2.74
C ALA A 45 2.73 0.53 -1.56
N TYR A 46 2.46 -0.30 -0.55
CA TYR A 46 1.81 0.10 0.69
C TYR A 46 2.58 1.19 1.44
N GLU A 47 3.90 1.03 1.59
CA GLU A 47 4.76 2.03 2.25
C GLU A 47 4.82 3.35 1.49
N GLU A 48 4.89 3.32 0.15
CA GLU A 48 4.79 4.54 -0.65
C GLU A 48 3.42 5.22 -0.51
N ALA A 49 2.33 4.46 -0.59
CA ALA A 49 0.98 5.00 -0.44
C ALA A 49 0.78 5.64 0.96
N LEU A 50 1.28 4.99 2.02
CA LEU A 50 1.30 5.56 3.37
C LEU A 50 2.17 6.81 3.47
N ARG A 51 3.31 6.84 2.80
CA ARG A 51 4.20 8.02 2.80
C ARG A 51 3.54 9.21 2.11
N LEU A 52 2.72 8.97 1.09
CA LEU A 52 1.92 9.99 0.42
C LEU A 52 0.75 10.47 1.29
N GLY A 53 -0.04 9.55 1.88
CA GLY A 53 -1.18 9.89 2.73
C GLY A 53 -0.80 10.48 4.11
N GLY A 54 0.29 9.99 4.72
CA GLY A 54 0.77 10.42 6.04
C GLY A 54 1.59 11.72 6.04
N LYS A 55 2.00 12.23 4.87
CA LYS A 55 2.75 13.50 4.77
C LYS A 55 1.89 14.75 4.90
N SER A 56 0.55 14.64 4.98
CA SER A 56 -0.33 15.81 5.01
C SER A 56 -0.29 16.62 6.31
N CYS A 57 0.32 16.15 7.40
CA CYS A 57 0.29 16.89 8.67
C CYS A 57 1.60 16.79 9.46
N ARG A 58 2.76 17.07 8.85
CA ARG A 58 3.95 17.44 9.64
C ARG A 58 4.29 18.91 9.41
N GLY A 59 3.36 19.74 9.84
CA GLY A 59 3.41 21.19 9.70
C GLY A 59 2.29 21.82 10.50
N SER A 60 2.29 21.64 11.81
CA SER A 60 1.49 22.47 12.71
C SER A 60 2.20 22.59 14.05
N ARG A 61 2.96 23.69 14.12
CA ARG A 61 3.36 24.48 15.30
C ARG A 61 4.33 23.86 16.29
#